data_AF-A0A0P6WJ47-F1
#
_entry.id   AF-A0A0P6WJ47-F1
#
_cell.length_a   1.000
_cell.length_b   1.000
_cell.length_c   1.000
_cell.angle_alpha   90.00
_cell.angle_beta   90.00
_cell.angle_gamma   90.00
#
_symmetry.space_group_name_H-M   'P 1'
#
loop_
_entity.id
_entity.type
_entity.pdbx_description
1 polymer ?
#
loop_
_entity_poly.entity_id
_entity_poly.type
_entity_poly.pdbx_seq_one_letter_code
_entity_poly.pdbx_strand_id
1 'polypeptide(L)'
;MASDHVRNVGPMQRARRCQRIKRNGERCRAPAITGRGLCRSHGGKAGAPKGNRNALKHGLYTGAARERDRRARALLRQIREVLEALEEEMQGIRPE
;
A
#
# COMPACT_ATOMS: atom_id res chain seq x y z
N MET A 1 -19.51 4.56 -36.48
CA MET A 1 -20.51 4.58 -35.40
C MET A 1 -20.39 5.90 -34.63
N ALA A 2 -21.10 6.93 -35.07
CA ALA A 2 -21.33 8.12 -34.25
C ALA A 2 -22.56 7.81 -33.37
N SER A 3 -22.34 7.69 -32.08
CA SER A 3 -23.40 7.43 -31.12
C SER A 3 -24.17 8.72 -30.84
N ASP A 4 -25.46 8.78 -31.19
CA ASP A 4 -26.38 9.94 -31.11
C ASP A 4 -26.76 10.39 -29.68
N HIS A 5 -25.98 10.05 -28.66
CA HIS A 5 -26.25 10.51 -27.30
C HIS A 5 -25.59 11.87 -27.02
N VAL A 6 -26.39 12.83 -26.52
CA VAL A 6 -25.91 14.13 -26.06
C VAL A 6 -24.95 13.92 -24.89
N ARG A 7 -23.67 14.24 -25.07
CA ARG A 7 -22.66 14.13 -24.00
C ARG A 7 -22.72 15.36 -23.10
N ASN A 8 -22.96 15.16 -21.81
CA ASN A 8 -22.81 16.23 -20.81
C ASN A 8 -21.33 16.45 -20.45
N VAL A 9 -20.64 17.28 -21.23
CA VAL A 9 -19.20 17.57 -21.07
C VAL A 9 -18.90 18.80 -20.21
N GLY A 10 -19.90 19.64 -19.92
CA GLY A 10 -19.73 20.92 -19.20
C GLY A 10 -18.98 20.78 -17.86
N PRO A 11 -19.34 19.83 -16.98
CA PRO A 11 -18.63 19.61 -15.73
C PRO A 11 -17.15 19.25 -15.91
N MET A 12 -16.81 18.43 -16.92
CA MET A 12 -15.42 18.04 -17.18
C MET A 12 -14.59 19.23 -17.66
N GLN A 13 -15.17 20.10 -18.49
CA GLN A 13 -14.48 21.28 -18.99
C GLN A 13 -14.19 22.29 -17.88
N ARG A 14 -15.15 22.54 -16.98
CA ARG A 14 -15.04 23.49 -15.86
C ARG A 14 -14.23 22.97 -14.67
N ALA A 15 -14.03 21.66 -14.55
CA ALA A 15 -13.29 21.07 -13.44
C ALA A 15 -11.81 21.54 -13.40
N ARG A 16 -11.26 21.70 -12.20
CA ARG A 16 -9.81 21.93 -12.02
C ARG A 16 -9.01 20.81 -12.69
N ARG A 17 -7.83 21.12 -13.23
CA ARG A 17 -6.95 20.12 -13.85
C ARG A 17 -6.11 19.41 -12.79
N CYS A 18 -5.75 18.16 -13.07
CA CYS A 18 -4.90 17.37 -12.20
C CYS A 18 -3.54 18.05 -11.95
N GLN A 19 -3.09 18.02 -10.70
CA GLN A 19 -1.83 18.64 -10.28
C GLN A 19 -0.59 17.79 -10.57
N ARG A 20 -0.76 16.52 -11.01
CA ARG A 20 0.37 15.63 -11.30
C ARG A 20 1.08 16.05 -12.59
N ILE A 21 2.40 16.04 -12.55
CA ILE A 21 3.26 16.19 -13.74
C ILE A 21 3.50 14.81 -14.35
N LYS A 22 3.29 14.70 -15.66
CA LYS A 22 3.53 13.48 -16.45
C LYS A 22 5.03 13.25 -16.62
N ARG A 23 5.44 12.05 -17.03
CA ARG A 23 6.85 11.71 -17.29
C ARG A 23 7.51 12.63 -18.34
N ASN A 24 6.73 13.16 -19.29
CA ASN A 24 7.19 14.09 -20.31
C ASN A 24 7.31 15.55 -19.83
N GLY A 25 7.22 15.81 -18.52
CA GLY A 25 7.35 17.15 -17.94
C GLY A 25 6.09 18.02 -18.02
N GLU A 26 5.07 17.62 -18.78
CA GLU A 26 3.83 18.39 -18.87
C GLU A 26 2.88 18.10 -17.70
N ARG A 27 2.11 19.12 -17.29
CA ARG A 27 1.01 18.92 -16.34
C ARG A 27 -0.09 18.03 -16.92
N CYS A 28 -0.67 17.16 -16.11
CA CYS A 28 -1.81 16.35 -16.51
C CYS A 28 -3.05 17.24 -16.80
N ARG A 29 -3.59 17.11 -18.01
CA ARG A 29 -4.77 17.88 -18.47
C ARG A 29 -6.12 17.20 -18.14
N ALA A 30 -6.11 16.06 -17.46
CA ALA A 30 -7.35 15.39 -17.06
C ALA A 30 -8.08 16.19 -15.95
N PRO A 31 -9.42 16.16 -15.92
CA PRO A 31 -10.19 16.78 -14.84
C PRO A 31 -9.88 16.10 -13.50
N ALA A 32 -9.61 16.90 -12.48
CA ALA A 32 -9.45 16.44 -11.11
C ALA A 32 -10.81 15.97 -10.56
N ILE A 33 -10.77 14.98 -9.68
CA ILE A 33 -11.96 14.53 -8.97
C ILE A 33 -12.39 15.62 -7.98
N THR A 34 -13.70 15.87 -7.88
CA THR A 34 -14.27 16.86 -6.95
C THR A 34 -13.74 16.67 -5.53
N GLY A 35 -13.29 17.75 -4.90
CA GLY A 35 -12.69 17.74 -3.57
C GLY A 35 -11.24 17.22 -3.51
N ARG A 36 -10.60 16.94 -4.65
CA ARG A 36 -9.22 16.44 -4.72
C ARG A 36 -8.40 17.19 -5.77
N GLY A 37 -7.08 17.19 -5.62
CA GLY A 37 -6.14 17.79 -6.59
C GLY A 37 -5.75 16.87 -7.75
N LEU A 38 -6.23 15.62 -7.77
CA LEU A 38 -5.76 14.57 -8.66
C LEU A 38 -6.89 13.99 -9.51
N CYS A 39 -6.59 13.59 -10.74
CA CYS A 39 -7.54 12.88 -11.60
C CYS A 39 -7.61 11.39 -11.23
N ARG A 40 -8.61 10.69 -11.77
CA ARG A 40 -8.80 9.23 -11.56
C ARG A 40 -7.51 8.42 -11.79
N SER A 41 -6.77 8.73 -12.85
CA SER A 41 -5.56 8.00 -13.23
C SER A 41 -4.34 8.35 -12.40
N HIS A 42 -4.30 9.53 -11.78
CA HIS A 42 -3.19 9.97 -10.92
C HIS A 42 -3.54 9.89 -9.43
N GLY A 43 -4.38 8.91 -9.03
CA GLY A 43 -4.67 8.65 -7.61
C GLY A 43 -5.76 9.52 -6.99
N GLY A 44 -6.54 10.23 -7.79
CA GLY A 44 -7.71 10.98 -7.30
C GLY A 44 -8.80 10.04 -6.75
N LYS A 45 -8.87 8.79 -7.22
CA LYS A 45 -9.57 7.76 -6.44
C LYS A 45 -8.60 7.36 -5.33
N ALA A 46 -8.82 7.92 -4.13
CA ALA A 46 -8.13 7.43 -2.95
C ALA A 46 -8.34 5.91 -2.85
N GLY A 47 -7.38 5.23 -2.22
CA GLY A 47 -7.47 3.79 -1.99
C GLY A 47 -8.67 3.42 -1.12
N ALA A 48 -8.83 2.10 -0.90
CA ALA A 48 -9.82 1.59 0.04
C ALA A 48 -9.67 2.27 1.42
N PRO A 49 -10.79 2.57 2.11
CA PRO A 49 -10.71 3.15 3.44
C PRO A 49 -10.00 2.18 4.41
N LYS A 50 -9.40 2.73 5.46
CA LYS A 50 -8.74 1.93 6.51
C LYS A 50 -9.76 0.95 7.10
N GLY A 51 -9.39 -0.33 7.19
CA GLY A 51 -10.27 -1.38 7.71
C GLY A 51 -11.28 -1.95 6.70
N ASN A 52 -11.22 -1.56 5.43
CA ASN A 52 -12.05 -2.18 4.39
C ASN A 52 -11.78 -3.69 4.30
N ARG A 53 -12.85 -4.50 4.37
CA ARG A 53 -12.83 -5.96 4.20
C ARG A 53 -13.34 -6.43 2.85
N ASN A 54 -13.78 -5.51 1.97
CA ASN A 54 -14.18 -5.84 0.61
C ASN A 54 -12.99 -6.41 -0.17
N ALA A 55 -13.24 -7.46 -0.95
CA ALA A 55 -12.26 -8.25 -1.68
C ALA A 55 -11.18 -8.92 -0.81
N LEU A 56 -11.30 -8.93 0.52
CA LEU A 56 -10.44 -9.71 1.41
C LEU A 56 -10.71 -11.21 1.17
N LYS A 57 -9.68 -11.96 0.79
CA LYS A 57 -9.78 -13.42 0.55
C LYS A 57 -9.32 -14.22 1.76
N HIS A 58 -8.02 -14.27 2.00
CA HIS A 58 -7.40 -15.14 3.01
C HIS A 58 -6.66 -14.37 4.13
N GLY A 59 -6.59 -13.04 4.08
CA GLY A 59 -6.05 -12.22 5.19
C GLY A 59 -4.52 -12.18 5.35
N LEU A 60 -3.77 -13.08 4.70
CA LEU A 60 -2.30 -13.20 4.87
C LEU A 60 -1.52 -11.92 4.58
N TYR A 61 -2.01 -11.06 3.68
CA TYR A 61 -1.32 -9.80 3.33
C TYR A 61 -1.88 -8.57 4.04
N THR A 62 -2.75 -8.75 5.02
CA THR A 62 -3.25 -7.63 5.83
C THR A 62 -2.13 -7.02 6.67
N GLY A 63 -2.26 -5.74 7.02
CA GLY A 63 -1.33 -5.09 7.93
C GLY A 63 -1.20 -5.82 9.27
N ALA A 64 -2.33 -6.35 9.79
CA ALA A 64 -2.35 -7.14 11.03
C ALA A 64 -1.60 -8.47 10.90
N ALA A 65 -1.78 -9.21 9.80
CA ALA A 65 -1.01 -10.45 9.55
C ALA A 65 0.49 -10.16 9.42
N ARG A 66 0.87 -9.12 8.65
CA ARG A 66 2.27 -8.70 8.52
C ARG A 66 2.89 -8.26 9.85
N GLU A 67 2.11 -7.64 10.73
CA GLU A 67 2.55 -7.27 12.07
C GLU A 67 2.75 -8.51 12.95
N ARG A 68 1.81 -9.45 12.91
CA ARG A 68 1.93 -10.74 13.61
C ARG A 68 3.18 -11.50 13.17
N ASP A 69 3.43 -11.59 11.86
CA ASP A 69 4.60 -12.27 11.31
C ASP A 69 5.90 -11.59 11.71
N ARG A 70 5.93 -10.25 11.72
CA ARG A 70 7.10 -9.48 12.19
C ARG A 70 7.42 -9.78 13.65
N ARG A 71 6.42 -9.86 14.52
CA ARG A 71 6.59 -10.22 15.94
C ARG A 71 7.07 -11.65 16.11
N ALA A 72 6.47 -12.60 15.42
CA ALA A 72 6.89 -14.00 15.47
C ALA A 72 8.36 -14.17 15.03
N ARG A 73 8.76 -13.50 13.93
CA ARG A 73 10.15 -13.51 13.47
C ARG A 73 11.11 -12.86 14.45
N ALA A 74 10.71 -11.80 15.14
CA ALA A 74 11.52 -11.17 16.18
C ALA A 74 11.75 -12.13 17.35
N LEU A 75 10.68 -12.77 17.84
CA LEU A 75 10.78 -13.77 18.91
C LEU A 75 11.68 -14.95 18.52
N LEU A 76 11.52 -15.48 17.30
CA LEU A 76 12.36 -16.58 16.82
C LEU A 76 13.85 -16.20 16.72
N ARG A 77 14.18 -14.93 16.44
CA ARG A 77 15.57 -14.47 16.48
C ARG A 77 16.11 -14.46 17.91
N GLN A 78 15.35 -13.91 18.85
CA GLN A 78 15.72 -13.89 20.27
C GLN A 78 15.94 -15.30 20.83
N ILE A 79 15.05 -16.24 20.48
CA ILE A 79 15.20 -17.64 20.90
C ILE A 79 16.51 -18.23 20.37
N ARG A 80 16.88 -17.97 19.11
CA ARG A 80 18.14 -18.47 18.53
C ARG A 80 19.35 -17.88 19.23
N GLU A 81 19.36 -16.57 19.48
CA GLU A 81 20.43 -15.89 20.20
C GLU A 81 20.64 -16.49 21.60
N VAL A 82 19.54 -16.80 22.31
CA VAL A 82 19.62 -17.46 23.62
C VAL A 82 20.16 -18.89 23.50
N LEU A 83 19.69 -19.66 22.52
CA LEU A 83 20.17 -21.04 22.33
C LEU A 83 21.65 -21.08 21.97
N GLU A 84 22.11 -20.19 21.08
CA GLU A 84 23.52 -20.07 20.70
C GLU A 84 24.39 -19.73 21.93
N ALA A 85 23.96 -18.78 22.76
CA ALA A 85 24.67 -18.44 23.99
C ALA A 85 24.75 -19.62 24.98
N LEU A 86 23.65 -20.38 25.14
CA LEU A 86 23.65 -21.57 26.01
C LEU A 86 24.55 -22.68 25.46
N GLU A 87 24.58 -22.88 24.14
CA GLU A 87 25.48 -23.86 23.51
C GLU A 87 26.95 -23.49 23.73
N GLU A 88 27.31 -22.21 23.64
CA GLU A 88 28.65 -21.70 23.95
C GLU A 88 29.03 -21.92 25.42
N GLU A 89 28.12 -21.60 26.36
CA GLU A 89 28.33 -21.85 27.80
C GLU A 89 28.52 -23.35 28.09
N MET A 90 27.69 -24.22 27.50
CA MET A 90 27.79 -25.67 27.70
C MET A 90 29.09 -26.26 27.13
N GLN A 91 29.62 -25.71 26.04
CA GLN A 91 30.90 -26.13 25.47
C GLN A 91 32.10 -25.69 26.33
N GLY A 92 32.01 -24.54 27.01
CA GLY A 92 33.05 -24.06 27.93
C GLY A 92 33.09 -24.80 29.28
N ILE A 93 32.02 -25.48 29.69
CA ILE A 93 31.92 -26.17 30.99
C ILE A 93 32.41 -27.62 30.94
N ARG A 94 32.51 -28.26 29.77
CA ARG A 94 33.01 -29.65 29.65
C ARG A 94 34.52 -29.69 29.97
N PRO A 95 34.97 -30.22 31.11
CA PRO A 95 36.38 -30.54 31.28
C PRO A 95 36.70 -31.81 30.50
N GLU A 96 37.96 -31.93 30.07
CA GLU A 96 38.53 -33.12 29.42
C GLU A 96 38.45 -34.36 30.32
#